data_AF-A0A369J8J2-F1
#
_entry.id   AF-A0A369J8J2-F1
#
_cell.length_a   1.000
_cell.length_b   1.000
_cell.length_c   1.000
_cell.angle_alpha   90.00
_cell.angle_beta   90.00
_cell.angle_gamma   90.00
#
_symmetry.space_group_name_H-M   'P 1'
#
loop_
_entity.id
_entity.type
_entity.pdbx_description
1 polymer ?
#
loop_
_entity_poly.entity_id
_entity_poly.type
_entity_poly.pdbx_seq_one_letter_code
_entity_poly.pdbx_strand_id
1 'polypeptide(L)' 'MPNTTPTKKSQIVMLKDLGHLNRDIAEKENIAPSTISCIYGRYRKTHCFYKKMLHFGHPHKLNEYDFWIGL' A
#
# COMPACT_ATOMS: atom_id res chain seq x y z
N MET A 1 -5.07 1.63 -4.29
CA MET A 1 -3.69 2.14 -4.49
C MET A 1 -3.45 2.19 -5.98
N PRO A 2 -2.84 3.27 -6.51
CA PRO A 2 -2.44 3.30 -7.91
C PRO A 2 -1.53 2.10 -8.20
N ASN A 3 -1.72 1.49 -9.38
CA ASN A 3 -1.11 0.24 -9.81
C ASN A 3 0.36 0.45 -10.22
N THR A 4 1.16 1.05 -9.32
CA THR A 4 2.60 1.24 -9.51
C THR A 4 3.38 0.14 -8.80
N THR A 5 4.46 -0.30 -9.44
CA THR A 5 5.37 -1.31 -8.88
C THR A 5 6.03 -0.79 -7.59
N PRO A 6 6.40 -1.68 -6.65
CA PRO A 6 7.13 -1.29 -5.44
C PRO A 6 8.41 -0.49 -5.76
N THR A 7 9.12 -0.88 -6.82
CA THR A 7 10.34 -0.19 -7.29
C THR A 7 10.07 1.25 -7.73
N LYS A 8 8.98 1.50 -8.48
CA LYS A 8 8.60 2.86 -8.83
C LYS A 8 8.20 3.68 -7.60
N LYS A 9 7.51 3.05 -6.63
CA LYS A 9 7.15 3.73 -5.37
C LYS A 9 8.39 4.11 -4.55
N SER A 10 9.41 3.26 -4.50
CA SER A 10 10.65 3.57 -3.79
C SER A 10 11.42 4.71 -4.48
N GLN A 11 11.47 4.72 -5.81
CA GLN A 11 12.06 5.83 -6.57
C GLN A 11 11.35 7.16 -6.30
N ILE A 12 10.01 7.15 -6.29
CA ILE A 12 9.20 8.34 -5.98
C ILE A 12 9.51 8.86 -4.56
N VAL A 13 9.59 7.97 -3.58
CA VAL A 13 9.95 8.34 -2.20
C VAL A 13 11.37 8.91 -2.12
N MET A 14 12.33 8.26 -2.77
CA MET A 14 13.71 8.72 -2.81
C MET A 14 13.83 10.12 -3.40
N LEU A 15 13.17 10.38 -4.54
CA LEU A 15 13.14 11.71 -5.16
C LEU A 15 12.46 12.74 -4.25
N LYS A 16 11.45 12.34 -3.49
CA LYS A 16 10.82 13.21 -2.51
C LYS A 16 11.71 13.57 -1.34
N ASP A 17 12.44 12.60 -0.81
CA ASP A 17 13.38 12.84 0.29
C ASP A 17 14.57 13.70 -0.14
N LEU A 18 14.93 13.68 -1.43
CA LEU A 18 15.88 14.60 -2.05
C LEU A 18 15.32 16.02 -2.29
N GLY A 19 14.04 16.26 -1.99
CA GLY A 19 13.42 17.59 -2.09
C GLY A 19 12.78 17.92 -3.44
N HIS A 20 12.63 16.96 -4.36
CA HIS A 20 12.01 17.23 -5.65
C HIS A 20 10.50 17.56 -5.53
N LEU A 21 10.04 18.47 -6.39
CA LEU A 21 8.63 18.84 -6.47
C LEU A 21 7.80 17.71 -7.06
N ASN A 22 6.52 17.66 -6.68
CA ASN A 22 5.59 16.66 -7.24
C ASN A 22 5.47 16.74 -8.76
N ARG A 23 5.57 17.96 -9.32
CA ARG A 23 5.43 18.22 -10.74
C ARG A 23 6.57 17.59 -11.54
N ASP A 24 7.80 17.78 -11.09
CA ASP A 24 8.99 17.26 -11.77
C ASP A 24 9.03 15.72 -11.73
N ILE A 25 8.67 15.14 -10.58
CA ILE A 25 8.56 13.68 -10.43
C ILE A 25 7.42 13.13 -11.31
N ALA A 26 6.29 13.86 -11.40
CA ALA A 26 5.15 13.47 -12.23
C ALA A 26 5.50 13.42 -13.71
N GLU A 27 6.25 14.41 -14.20
CA GLU A 27 6.73 14.48 -15.57
C GLU A 27 7.74 13.36 -15.87
N LYS A 28 8.70 13.14 -14.96
CA LYS A 28 9.72 12.10 -15.10
C LYS A 28 9.14 10.68 -15.08
N GLU A 29 8.24 10.39 -14.15
CA GLU A 29 7.67 9.06 -13.96
C GLU A 29 6.41 8.80 -14.81
N ASN A 30 5.90 9.82 -15.50
CA ASN A 30 4.65 9.82 -16.26
C ASN A 30 3.46 9.38 -15.40
N ILE A 31 3.28 10.05 -14.25
CA ILE A 31 2.29 9.71 -13.23
C ILE A 31 1.60 10.99 -12.76
N ALA A 32 0.30 10.91 -12.43
CA ALA A 32 -0.43 12.05 -11.86
C ALA A 32 0.21 12.56 -10.55
N PRO A 33 0.38 13.88 -10.35
CA PRO A 33 0.94 14.45 -9.11
C PRO A 33 0.20 14.00 -7.83
N SER A 34 -1.12 13.79 -7.93
CA SER A 34 -1.95 13.29 -6.83
C SER A 34 -1.54 11.88 -6.36
N THR A 35 -1.09 11.04 -7.30
CA THR A 35 -0.60 9.69 -7.02
C THR A 35 0.72 9.73 -6.25
N ILE A 36 1.61 10.66 -6.57
CA ILE A 36 2.88 10.85 -5.86
C ILE A 36 2.63 11.24 -4.40
N SER A 37 1.74 12.22 -4.16
CA SER A 37 1.33 12.60 -2.81
C SER A 37 0.73 11.43 -2.03
N CYS A 38 -0.11 10.60 -2.66
CA CYS A 38 -0.67 9.40 -2.03
C CYS A 38 0.40 8.37 -1.67
N ILE A 39 1.36 8.12 -2.56
CA ILE A 39 2.46 7.17 -2.34
C ILE A 39 3.34 7.65 -1.18
N TYR A 40 3.79 8.90 -1.24
CA TYR A 40 4.68 9.48 -0.22
C TYR A 40 4.00 9.56 1.15
N GLY A 41 2.77 10.07 1.20
CA GLY A 41 1.99 10.18 2.43
C GLY A 41 1.71 8.83 3.08
N ARG A 42 1.46 7.78 2.27
CA ARG A 42 1.29 6.42 2.79
C ARG A 42 2.61 5.82 3.26
N TYR A 43 3.70 6.01 2.52
CA TYR A 43 5.01 5.52 2.93
C TYR A 43 5.44 6.13 4.27
N ARG A 44 5.22 7.43 4.49
CA ARG A 44 5.51 8.06 5.80
C ARG A 44 4.72 7.48 6.97
N LYS A 45 3.57 6.85 6.71
CA LYS A 45 2.75 6.21 7.76
C LYS A 45 3.13 4.76 8.00
N THR A 46 3.38 4.00 6.92
CA THR A 46 3.52 2.54 7.01
C THR A 46 4.94 2.03 6.80
N HIS A 47 5.85 2.88 6.31
CA HIS A 47 7.23 2.54 5.91
C HIS A 47 7.31 1.27 5.03
N CYS A 48 6.27 1.05 4.21
CA CYS A 48 6.12 -0.18 3.44
C CYS A 48 5.51 0.12 2.06
N PHE A 49 6.13 -0.43 1.02
CA PHE A 49 5.69 -0.31 -0.38
C PHE A 49 4.74 -1.42 -0.82
N TYR A 50 4.79 -2.55 -0.10
CA TYR A 50 3.98 -3.72 -0.39
C TYR A 50 2.57 -3.54 0.17
N LYS A 51 1.59 -4.02 -0.59
CA LYS A 51 0.22 -4.10 -0.11
C LYS A 51 0.20 -5.20 0.96
N LYS A 52 0.03 -4.83 2.23
CA LYS A 52 -0.35 -5.81 3.27
C LYS A 52 -1.71 -6.39 2.86
N MET A 53 -1.72 -7.55 2.23
CA MET A 53 -2.90 -8.40 2.15
C MET A 53 -2.86 -9.31 3.36
N LEU A 54 -3.34 -8.79 4.48
CA LEU A 54 -3.77 -9.64 5.58
C LEU A 54 -5.27 -9.80 5.40
N HIS A 55 -5.67 -10.71 4.51
CA HIS A 55 -7.03 -11.26 4.55
C HIS A 55 -7.07 -12.24 5.72
N PHE A 56 -7.16 -11.70 6.93
CA PHE A 56 -7.72 -12.50 8.01
C PHE A 56 -9.23 -12.52 7.73
N GLY A 57 -9.68 -13.62 7.13
CA GLY A 57 -11.10 -13.96 7.20
C GLY A 57 -11.50 -13.90 8.67
N HIS A 58 -12.66 -13.33 8.96
CA HIS A 58 -13.18 -13.36 10.32
C HIS A 58 -13.26 -14.84 10.74
N PRO A 59 -12.65 -15.26 11.85
CA PRO A 59 -12.71 -16.66 12.26
C PRO A 59 -14.18 -17.04 12.40
N HIS A 60 -14.59 -18.13 11.74
CA HIS A 60 -15.94 -18.66 11.91
C HIS A 60 -16.11 -18.98 13.40
N LYS A 61 -17.08 -18.32 14.04
CA LYS A 61 -17.40 -18.59 15.43
C LYS A 61 -18.10 -19.95 15.45
N LEU A 62 -17.38 -20.99 15.86
CA LEU A 62 -17.97 -22.32 16.06
C LEU A 62 -19.18 -22.17 16.98
N ASN A 63 -20.35 -22.62 16.52
CA ASN A 63 -21.53 -22.68 17.38
C ASN A 63 -21.56 -24.04 18.11
N GLU A 64 -22.46 -24.19 19.09
CA GLU A 64 -22.58 -25.43 19.88
C GLU A 64 -22.87 -26.68 19.01
N TYR A 65 -23.56 -26.54 17.88
CA TYR A 65 -23.82 -27.59 16.91
C TYR A 65 -22.55 -28.05 16.17
N ASP A 66 -21.62 -27.14 15.87
CA ASP A 66 -20.33 -27.49 15.24
C ASP A 66 -19.46 -28.34 16.18
N PHE A 67 -19.59 -28.17 17.50
CA PHE A 67 -18.94 -29.02 18.50
C PHE A 67 -19.54 -30.43 18.55
N TRP A 68 -20.84 -30.58 18.27
CA TRP A 68 -21.55 -31.87 18.35
C TRP A 68 -21.28 -32.80 17.17
N ILE A 69 -20.95 -32.27 15.99
CA ILE A 69 -20.72 -33.05 14.76
C ILE A 69 -19.23 -33.43 14.59
N GLY A 70 -18.33 -32.85 15.39
CA GLY A 70 -16.89 -33.12 15.38
C GLY A 70 -16.43 -34.42 16.07
N LEU A 71 -17.32 -35.41 16.24
CA LEU A 71 -17.06 -36.74 16.81
C LEU A 71 -17.50 -37.85 15.85
#